data_AF-A0A6N7A6N8-F1
#
_entry.id   AF-A0A6N7A6N8-F1
#
_cell.length_a   1.000
_cell.length_b   1.000
_cell.length_c   1.000
_cell.angle_alpha   90.00
_cell.angle_beta   90.00
_cell.angle_gamma   90.00
#
_symmetry.space_group_name_H-M   'P 1'
#
loop_
_entity.id
_entity.type
_entity.pdbx_description
1 polymer ?
#
loop_
_entity_poly.entity_id
_entity_poly.type
_entity_poly.pdbx_seq_one_letter_code
_entity_poly.pdbx_strand_id
1 'polypeptide(L)'
;MKKREKSDRQKPSKQLGKDDVALTDNKMPKKEIKNRENITIQENSRTNTFIKKSRFFLAENKIFFETIAAFSLTLMAVIISWVQLGIAQKQIDLLELQTQIERQQASPQFVVIARQYWNDEKTFAADDKILIYNQGNIAYNIDVDTAVFFKLTYISQAEYKEVLVPINGYYTIHLRTGDATGLVMTLESDSNNLKRWQIQDELGELAKNNGVTINLEVQRYLKLTYRDTFDVEHTQYYFVPLIYGGDLLETAEGEEVFSKKFGIGTEAKYYDLYEVTAQELFNLFP
;
A
#
# COMPACT_ATOMS: atom_id res chain seq x y z
N MET A 1 5.58 -13.36 -43.23
CA MET A 1 5.91 -12.17 -44.07
C MET A 1 7.40 -11.88 -43.91
N LYS A 2 8.09 -11.53 -45.01
CA LYS A 2 9.56 -11.41 -45.17
C LYS A 2 10.20 -10.27 -44.35
N LYS A 3 11.44 -10.49 -43.86
CA LYS A 3 12.70 -9.70 -44.02
C LYS A 3 13.61 -9.94 -42.80
N ARG A 4 14.79 -10.58 -42.89
CA ARG A 4 16.12 -10.18 -43.44
C ARG A 4 16.82 -9.04 -42.69
N GLU A 5 17.92 -9.39 -41.99
CA GLU A 5 19.29 -8.82 -42.00
C GLU A 5 20.14 -9.67 -41.01
N LYS A 6 21.15 -10.50 -41.36
CA LYS A 6 22.54 -10.25 -41.86
C LYS A 6 23.30 -9.25 -40.96
N SER A 7 24.57 -9.34 -40.60
CA SER A 7 25.78 -10.16 -40.87
C SER A 7 26.82 -9.59 -39.86
N ASP A 8 27.78 -10.27 -39.24
CA ASP A 8 29.05 -10.74 -39.78
C ASP A 8 29.97 -10.98 -38.57
N ARG A 9 30.74 -12.07 -38.57
CA ARG A 9 32.16 -12.07 -38.15
C ARG A 9 32.82 -13.35 -38.64
N GLN A 10 33.61 -13.16 -39.70
CA GLN A 10 34.45 -14.14 -40.36
C GLN A 10 35.60 -14.60 -39.46
N LYS A 11 35.84 -15.92 -39.45
CA LYS A 11 37.14 -16.53 -39.17
C LYS A 11 37.93 -16.60 -40.50
N PRO A 12 39.26 -16.40 -40.49
CA PRO A 12 40.11 -16.94 -41.53
C PRO A 12 40.98 -18.08 -41.00
N SER A 13 40.80 -19.25 -41.62
CA SER A 13 41.76 -20.34 -41.72
C SER A 13 42.40 -20.29 -43.11
N LYS A 14 43.73 -20.25 -43.21
CA LYS A 14 44.52 -20.66 -44.40
C LYS A 14 45.89 -21.13 -43.89
N GLN A 15 46.17 -22.43 -43.98
CA GLN A 15 46.86 -23.11 -45.10
C GLN A 15 48.26 -22.53 -45.36
N LEU A 16 49.26 -23.21 -44.79
CA LEU A 16 50.67 -23.06 -45.16
C LEU A 16 50.95 -23.93 -46.39
N GLY A 17 51.55 -23.30 -47.39
CA GLY A 17 52.02 -23.92 -48.62
C GLY A 17 53.25 -24.82 -48.40
N LYS A 18 53.29 -25.88 -49.21
CA LYS A 18 54.50 -26.61 -49.57
C LYS A 18 55.35 -25.69 -50.45
N ASP A 19 56.66 -25.69 -50.25
CA ASP A 19 57.63 -25.49 -51.32
C ASP A 19 58.88 -26.32 -51.02
N ASP A 20 59.28 -27.08 -52.03
CA ASP A 20 60.44 -27.95 -52.09
C ASP A 20 61.74 -27.14 -52.08
N VAL A 21 62.71 -27.53 -51.24
CA VAL A 21 64.10 -27.11 -51.40
C VAL A 21 65.04 -28.32 -51.25
N ALA A 22 65.60 -28.64 -52.41
CA ALA A 22 66.85 -29.33 -52.72
C ALA A 22 67.69 -29.97 -51.59
N LEU A 23 67.99 -31.25 -51.82
CA LEU A 23 69.13 -31.97 -51.26
C LEU A 23 70.42 -31.14 -51.37
N THR A 24 71.09 -30.94 -50.23
CA THR A 24 72.54 -30.82 -50.20
C THR A 24 73.07 -31.78 -49.13
N ASP A 25 73.81 -32.76 -49.63
CA ASP A 25 74.48 -33.81 -48.90
C ASP A 25 75.68 -33.18 -48.16
N ASN A 26 75.56 -32.98 -46.85
CA ASN A 26 76.64 -32.45 -46.03
C ASN A 26 76.89 -33.39 -44.84
N LYS A 27 77.88 -34.27 -45.02
CA LYS A 27 78.41 -35.13 -43.96
C LYS A 27 78.93 -34.27 -42.81
N MET A 28 78.15 -34.18 -41.73
CA MET A 28 78.62 -33.56 -40.49
C MET A 28 79.82 -34.35 -39.93
N PRO A 29 80.88 -33.67 -39.48
CA PRO A 29 82.03 -34.30 -38.87
C PRO A 29 81.62 -34.95 -37.54
N LYS A 30 82.03 -36.21 -37.30
CA LYS A 30 81.74 -37.03 -36.10
C LYS A 30 82.07 -36.36 -34.74
N LYS A 31 82.71 -35.19 -34.71
CA LYS A 31 82.94 -34.39 -33.49
C LYS A 31 81.74 -33.56 -33.04
N GLU A 32 80.82 -33.18 -33.93
CA GLU A 32 79.66 -32.34 -33.56
C GLU A 32 78.49 -33.13 -32.97
N ILE A 33 78.33 -34.40 -33.35
CA ILE A 33 77.27 -35.28 -32.81
C ILE A 33 77.53 -35.59 -31.33
N LYS A 34 78.78 -35.87 -30.96
CA LYS A 34 79.20 -36.10 -29.56
C LYS A 34 79.04 -34.84 -28.69
N ASN A 35 79.19 -33.66 -29.28
CA ASN A 35 79.06 -32.40 -28.56
C ASN A 35 77.58 -32.01 -28.35
N ARG A 36 76.71 -32.27 -29.34
CA ARG A 36 75.26 -32.08 -29.18
C ARG A 36 74.65 -33.04 -28.16
N GLU A 37 75.03 -34.33 -28.15
CA GLU A 37 74.59 -35.27 -27.11
C GLU A 37 75.00 -34.82 -25.71
N ASN A 38 76.24 -34.33 -25.54
CA ASN A 38 76.71 -33.82 -24.24
C ASN A 38 75.98 -32.54 -23.78
N ILE A 39 75.60 -31.64 -24.71
CA ILE A 39 74.82 -30.43 -24.41
C ILE A 39 73.39 -30.79 -24.03
N THR A 40 72.73 -31.71 -24.75
CA THR A 40 71.36 -32.17 -24.42
C THR A 40 71.32 -32.94 -23.09
N ILE A 41 72.37 -33.71 -22.77
CA ILE A 41 72.51 -34.37 -21.46
C ILE A 41 72.77 -33.34 -20.34
N GLN A 42 73.54 -32.28 -20.60
CA GLN A 42 73.72 -31.18 -19.65
C GLN A 42 72.45 -30.36 -19.40
N GLU A 43 71.65 -30.06 -20.43
CA GLU A 43 70.37 -29.34 -20.27
C GLU A 43 69.34 -30.20 -19.54
N ASN A 44 69.24 -31.49 -19.86
CA ASN A 44 68.35 -32.44 -19.17
C ASN A 44 68.78 -32.71 -17.72
N SER A 45 70.08 -32.67 -17.41
CA SER A 45 70.55 -32.78 -16.02
C SER A 45 70.28 -31.51 -15.21
N ARG A 46 70.38 -30.33 -15.81
CA ARG A 46 70.06 -29.04 -15.16
C ARG A 46 68.56 -28.89 -14.89
N THR A 47 67.70 -29.23 -15.83
CA THR A 47 66.24 -29.24 -15.64
C THR A 47 65.81 -30.29 -14.61
N ASN A 48 66.39 -31.50 -14.64
CA ASN A 48 66.14 -32.50 -13.60
C ASN A 48 66.62 -32.06 -12.22
N THR A 49 67.72 -31.31 -12.13
CA THR A 49 68.23 -30.80 -10.85
C THR A 49 67.36 -29.65 -10.32
N PHE A 50 66.89 -28.76 -11.20
CA PHE A 50 65.93 -27.71 -10.85
C PHE A 50 64.60 -28.30 -10.38
N ILE A 51 64.04 -29.26 -11.12
CA ILE A 51 62.80 -29.95 -10.74
C ILE A 51 62.97 -30.72 -9.43
N LYS A 52 64.11 -31.39 -9.21
CA LYS A 52 64.40 -32.06 -7.93
C LYS A 52 64.53 -31.06 -6.78
N LYS A 53 65.20 -29.93 -6.98
CA LYS A 53 65.32 -28.86 -5.98
C LYS A 53 63.97 -28.23 -5.67
N SER A 54 63.15 -27.94 -6.67
CA SER A 54 61.77 -27.44 -6.48
C SER A 54 60.91 -28.47 -5.77
N ARG A 55 61.01 -29.76 -6.12
CA ARG A 55 60.29 -30.84 -5.43
C ARG A 55 60.73 -31.00 -3.98
N PHE A 56 62.03 -30.89 -3.71
CA PHE A 56 62.56 -30.96 -2.34
C PHE A 56 62.12 -29.75 -1.52
N PHE A 57 62.23 -28.54 -2.07
CA PHE A 57 61.73 -27.31 -1.44
C PHE A 57 60.21 -27.36 -1.18
N LEU A 58 59.43 -27.85 -2.13
CA LEU A 58 57.97 -28.05 -1.99
C LEU A 58 57.64 -29.14 -0.97
N ALA A 59 58.46 -30.20 -0.86
CA ALA A 59 58.27 -31.25 0.14
C ALA A 59 58.62 -30.76 1.54
N GLU A 60 59.69 -29.97 1.66
CA GLU A 60 60.18 -29.40 2.92
C GLU A 60 59.24 -28.31 3.46
N ASN A 61 58.59 -27.55 2.57
CA ASN A 61 57.61 -26.52 2.92
C ASN A 61 56.15 -26.98 2.74
N LYS A 62 55.89 -28.28 2.51
CA LYS A 62 54.54 -28.81 2.23
C LYS A 62 53.55 -28.44 3.33
N ILE A 63 53.96 -28.62 4.59
CA ILE A 63 53.16 -28.33 5.77
C ILE A 63 52.79 -26.83 5.83
N PHE A 64 53.71 -25.95 5.45
CA PHE A 64 53.47 -24.51 5.41
C PHE A 64 52.43 -24.12 4.36
N PHE A 65 52.55 -24.64 3.13
CA PHE A 65 51.56 -24.41 2.07
C PHE A 65 50.18 -25.00 2.41
N GLU A 66 50.15 -26.19 3.01
CA GLU A 66 48.91 -26.84 3.45
C GLU A 66 48.22 -26.04 4.57
N THR A 67 48.98 -25.51 5.52
CA THR A 67 48.47 -24.65 6.59
C THR A 67 47.93 -23.33 6.06
N ILE A 68 48.63 -22.68 5.12
CA ILE A 68 48.16 -21.45 4.49
C ILE A 68 46.88 -21.70 3.68
N ALA A 69 46.84 -22.77 2.90
CA ALA A 69 45.66 -23.12 2.12
C ALA A 69 44.44 -23.38 3.03
N ALA A 70 44.62 -24.16 4.11
CA ALA A 70 43.57 -24.40 5.10
C ALA A 70 43.10 -23.11 5.78
N PHE A 71 44.03 -22.22 6.12
CA PHE A 71 43.71 -20.91 6.69
C PHE A 71 42.93 -20.03 5.70
N SER A 72 43.34 -19.97 4.43
CA SER A 72 42.64 -19.21 3.39
C SER A 72 41.22 -19.74 3.14
N LEU A 73 41.03 -21.06 3.14
CA LEU A 73 39.71 -21.67 3.04
C LEU A 73 38.82 -21.34 4.24
N THR A 74 39.39 -21.34 5.44
CA THR A 74 38.68 -20.95 6.67
C THR A 74 38.27 -19.48 6.64
N LEU A 75 39.18 -18.59 6.21
CA LEU A 75 38.89 -17.17 6.07
C LEU A 75 37.78 -16.92 5.02
N MET A 76 37.83 -17.63 3.89
CA MET A 76 36.79 -17.56 2.87
C MET A 76 35.43 -17.99 3.42
N ALA A 77 35.38 -19.07 4.21
CA ALA A 77 34.15 -19.54 4.86
C ALA A 77 33.57 -18.48 5.82
N VAL A 78 34.41 -17.80 6.59
CA VAL A 78 33.99 -16.71 7.49
C VAL A 78 33.41 -15.53 6.70
N ILE A 79 34.07 -15.13 5.61
CA ILE A 79 33.58 -14.03 4.75
C ILE A 79 32.23 -14.39 4.12
N ILE A 80 32.09 -15.61 3.58
CA ILE A 80 30.84 -16.10 3.02
C ILE A 80 29.74 -16.07 4.09
N SER A 81 30.03 -16.54 5.31
CA SER A 81 29.06 -16.54 6.41
C SER A 81 28.59 -15.13 6.76
N TRP A 82 29.49 -14.14 6.78
CA TRP A 82 29.12 -12.74 7.00
C TRP A 82 28.20 -12.22 5.88
N VAL A 83 28.58 -12.45 4.61
CA VAL A 83 27.76 -12.01 3.46
C VAL A 83 26.38 -12.67 3.50
N GLN A 84 26.30 -13.95 3.85
CA GLN A 84 25.04 -14.67 4.02
C GLN A 84 24.17 -14.04 5.12
N LEU A 85 24.75 -13.64 6.25
CA LEU A 85 24.01 -12.94 7.31
C LEU A 85 23.43 -11.61 6.81
N GLY A 86 24.20 -10.83 6.06
CA GLY A 86 23.74 -9.58 5.46
C GLY A 86 22.62 -9.78 4.42
N ILE A 87 22.70 -10.86 3.63
CA ILE A 87 21.63 -11.25 2.69
C ILE A 87 20.37 -11.68 3.45
N ALA A 88 20.52 -12.48 4.51
CA ALA A 88 19.41 -12.95 5.32
C ALA A 88 18.64 -11.78 5.96
N GLN A 89 19.34 -10.76 6.47
CA GLN A 89 18.68 -9.57 7.01
C GLN A 89 17.85 -8.85 5.94
N LYS A 90 18.41 -8.62 4.76
CA LYS A 90 17.66 -7.98 3.66
C LYS A 90 16.46 -8.80 3.20
N GLN A 91 16.55 -10.13 3.26
CA GLN A 91 15.42 -11.00 2.95
C GLN A 91 14.29 -10.85 3.98
N ILE A 92 14.63 -10.73 5.28
CA ILE A 92 13.64 -10.46 6.33
C ILE A 92 12.93 -9.14 6.06
N ASP A 93 13.68 -8.06 5.83
CA ASP A 93 13.11 -6.74 5.57
C ASP A 93 12.19 -6.76 4.32
N LEU A 94 12.58 -7.49 3.27
CA LEU A 94 11.75 -7.67 2.06
C LEU A 94 10.48 -8.47 2.32
N LEU A 95 10.56 -9.53 3.13
CA LEU A 95 9.40 -10.33 3.51
C LEU A 95 8.40 -9.53 4.35
N GLU A 96 8.90 -8.67 5.25
CA GLU A 96 8.06 -7.76 6.03
C GLU A 96 7.31 -6.79 5.10
N LEU A 97 8.01 -6.17 4.15
CA LEU A 97 7.39 -5.28 3.16
C LEU A 97 6.38 -6.02 2.29
N GLN A 98 6.69 -7.23 1.83
CA GLN A 98 5.74 -8.06 1.07
C GLN A 98 4.50 -8.38 1.89
N THR A 99 4.67 -8.75 3.16
CA THR A 99 3.55 -9.03 4.07
C THR A 99 2.68 -7.79 4.26
N GLN A 100 3.28 -6.60 4.37
CA GLN A 100 2.52 -5.34 4.47
C GLN A 100 1.73 -5.04 3.19
N ILE A 101 2.35 -5.23 2.02
CA ILE A 101 1.68 -5.04 0.72
C ILE A 101 0.54 -6.04 0.56
N GLU A 102 0.75 -7.31 0.87
CA GLU A 102 -0.28 -8.35 0.81
C GLU A 102 -1.43 -8.05 1.76
N ARG A 103 -1.14 -7.58 2.98
CA ARG A 103 -2.18 -7.14 3.92
C ARG A 103 -2.99 -5.98 3.36
N GLN A 104 -2.34 -4.94 2.82
CA GLN A 104 -3.03 -3.80 2.22
C GLN A 104 -3.86 -4.19 0.99
N GLN A 105 -3.36 -5.11 0.15
CA GLN A 105 -4.10 -5.65 -0.98
C GLN A 105 -5.28 -6.53 -0.54
N ALA A 106 -5.15 -7.19 0.60
CA ALA A 106 -6.19 -8.01 1.19
C ALA A 106 -7.15 -7.24 2.11
N SER A 107 -6.98 -5.92 2.27
CA SER A 107 -7.87 -5.09 3.07
C SER A 107 -9.17 -4.75 2.31
N PRO A 108 -10.33 -4.79 3.00
CA PRO A 108 -11.56 -4.18 2.49
C PRO A 108 -11.37 -2.69 2.17
N GLN A 109 -12.08 -2.19 1.16
CA GLN A 109 -12.04 -0.79 0.76
C GLN A 109 -13.47 -0.27 0.65
N PHE A 110 -13.87 0.56 1.60
CA PHE A 110 -15.23 1.05 1.66
C PHE A 110 -15.39 2.41 1.00
N VAL A 111 -16.40 2.52 0.15
CA VAL A 111 -16.82 3.75 -0.52
C VAL A 111 -18.25 4.05 -0.07
N VAL A 112 -18.42 5.16 0.63
CA VAL A 112 -19.72 5.66 1.08
C VAL A 112 -20.24 6.65 0.05
N ILE A 113 -21.51 6.55 -0.34
CA ILE A 113 -22.12 7.43 -1.33
C ILE A 113 -23.48 7.89 -0.84
N ALA A 114 -23.73 9.20 -0.83
CA ALA A 114 -25.05 9.75 -0.61
C ALA A 114 -25.78 9.97 -1.95
N ARG A 115 -27.02 9.48 -2.08
CA ARG A 115 -27.88 9.71 -3.23
C ARG A 115 -29.23 10.26 -2.79
N GLN A 116 -29.70 11.26 -3.51
CA GLN A 116 -31.05 11.80 -3.35
C GLN A 116 -32.01 11.10 -4.31
N TYR A 117 -33.20 10.77 -3.80
CA TYR A 117 -34.26 10.14 -4.58
C TYR A 117 -35.39 11.16 -4.77
N TRP A 118 -35.69 11.42 -6.03
CA TRP A 118 -36.80 12.28 -6.42
C TRP A 118 -38.08 11.45 -6.40
N ASN A 119 -39.13 12.02 -5.83
CA ASN A 119 -40.47 11.49 -5.99
C ASN A 119 -41.12 12.25 -7.16
N ASP A 120 -41.62 11.52 -8.17
CA ASP A 120 -42.19 12.08 -9.39
C ASP A 120 -43.37 13.06 -9.13
N GLU A 121 -43.97 13.03 -7.94
CA GLU A 121 -45.04 13.93 -7.52
C GLU A 121 -44.57 15.22 -6.81
N LYS A 122 -43.29 15.33 -6.42
CA LYS A 122 -42.76 16.46 -5.62
C LYS A 122 -41.63 17.17 -6.35
N THR A 123 -41.61 18.51 -6.31
CA THR A 123 -40.56 19.36 -6.91
C THR A 123 -39.22 19.35 -6.16
N PHE A 124 -39.06 18.47 -5.17
CA PHE A 124 -37.83 18.33 -4.38
C PHE A 124 -37.58 16.85 -4.04
N ALA A 125 -36.31 16.49 -3.83
CA ALA A 125 -35.94 15.15 -3.39
C ALA A 125 -36.43 14.91 -1.95
N ALA A 126 -37.46 14.09 -1.80
CA ALA A 126 -38.09 13.81 -0.51
C ALA A 126 -37.20 12.93 0.39
N ASP A 127 -36.34 12.11 -0.23
CA ASP A 127 -35.53 11.11 0.47
C ASP A 127 -34.07 11.16 0.03
N ASP A 128 -33.21 10.68 0.92
CA ASP A 128 -31.81 10.41 0.67
C ASP A 128 -31.43 9.04 1.21
N LYS A 129 -30.54 8.36 0.49
CA LYS A 129 -29.98 7.09 0.94
C LYS A 129 -28.47 7.18 0.97
N ILE A 130 -27.89 6.58 1.99
CA ILE A 130 -26.47 6.34 2.06
C ILE A 130 -26.24 4.90 1.62
N LEU A 131 -25.41 4.74 0.58
CA LEU A 131 -25.01 3.47 0.03
C LEU A 131 -23.55 3.22 0.42
N ILE A 132 -23.29 2.07 1.03
CA ILE A 132 -21.95 1.68 1.46
C ILE A 132 -21.52 0.52 0.56
N TYR A 133 -20.45 0.75 -0.19
CA TYR A 133 -19.86 -0.24 -1.09
C TYR A 133 -18.54 -0.74 -0.54
N ASN A 134 -18.29 -2.05 -0.59
CA ASN A 134 -16.96 -2.61 -0.43
C ASN A 134 -16.38 -2.96 -1.81
N GLN A 135 -15.40 -2.18 -2.27
CA GLN A 135 -14.69 -2.38 -3.53
C GLN A 135 -13.38 -3.15 -3.36
N GLY A 136 -13.00 -3.45 -2.12
CA GLY A 136 -11.79 -4.18 -1.78
C GLY A 136 -12.04 -5.68 -1.60
N ASN A 137 -11.26 -6.29 -0.71
CA ASN A 137 -11.42 -7.69 -0.35
C ASN A 137 -12.59 -7.90 0.63
N ILE A 138 -12.90 -9.16 0.92
CA ILE A 138 -14.00 -9.59 1.78
C ILE A 138 -13.91 -8.95 3.18
N ALA A 139 -15.03 -8.38 3.62
CA ALA A 139 -15.25 -7.95 5.00
C ALA A 139 -16.39 -8.76 5.63
N TYR A 140 -16.26 -9.01 6.93
CA TYR A 140 -17.25 -9.72 7.73
C TYR A 140 -17.78 -8.84 8.86
N ASN A 141 -18.94 -9.21 9.41
CA ASN A 141 -19.55 -8.55 10.57
C ASN A 141 -19.63 -7.02 10.43
N ILE A 142 -20.01 -6.57 9.24
CA ILE A 142 -20.11 -5.15 8.92
C ILE A 142 -21.28 -4.56 9.72
N ASP A 143 -21.00 -3.51 10.48
CA ASP A 143 -21.96 -2.78 11.28
C ASP A 143 -21.72 -1.27 11.13
N VAL A 144 -22.81 -0.49 11.25
CA VAL A 144 -22.77 0.95 10.96
C VAL A 144 -23.60 1.71 11.97
N ASP A 145 -22.94 2.64 12.64
CA ASP A 145 -23.58 3.67 13.44
C ASP A 145 -23.62 5.00 12.67
N THR A 146 -24.69 5.77 12.88
CA THR A 146 -24.85 7.09 12.25
C THR A 146 -24.81 8.19 13.30
N ALA A 147 -24.15 9.30 12.98
CA ALA A 147 -24.22 10.54 13.73
C ALA A 147 -24.67 11.69 12.83
N VAL A 148 -25.79 12.33 13.18
CA VAL A 148 -26.37 13.40 12.36
C VAL A 148 -26.59 14.61 13.25
N PHE A 149 -26.21 15.78 12.74
CA PHE A 149 -26.33 17.06 13.42
C PHE A 149 -27.01 18.07 12.50
N PHE A 150 -27.87 18.90 13.07
CA PHE A 150 -28.24 20.16 12.47
C PHE A 150 -27.25 21.23 12.92
N LYS A 151 -26.51 21.77 11.96
CA LYS A 151 -25.69 22.96 12.14
C LYS A 151 -26.55 24.17 11.86
N LEU A 152 -26.87 24.91 12.91
CA LEU A 152 -27.64 26.15 12.85
C LEU A 152 -26.66 27.33 12.90
N THR A 153 -26.67 28.16 11.87
CA THR A 153 -25.89 29.39 11.80
C THR A 153 -26.84 30.58 11.93
N TYR A 154 -26.73 31.31 13.05
CA TYR A 154 -27.47 32.53 13.33
C TYR A 154 -26.63 33.75 13.01
N ILE A 155 -27.22 34.69 12.27
CA ILE A 155 -26.58 35.92 11.83
C ILE A 155 -27.54 37.08 12.10
N SER A 156 -27.10 38.03 12.92
CA SER A 156 -27.74 39.33 13.12
C SER A 156 -26.77 40.46 12.78
N GLN A 157 -27.19 41.72 12.91
CA GLN A 157 -26.29 42.85 12.70
C GLN A 157 -25.13 42.90 13.71
N ALA A 158 -25.29 42.27 14.88
CA ALA A 158 -24.34 42.36 15.99
C ALA A 158 -23.71 41.01 16.38
N GLU A 159 -24.26 39.89 15.92
CA GLU A 159 -23.88 38.56 16.41
C GLU A 159 -23.82 37.53 15.28
N TYR A 160 -22.80 36.69 15.36
CA TYR A 160 -22.66 35.45 14.60
C TYR A 160 -22.54 34.30 15.60
N LYS A 161 -23.42 33.31 15.50
CA LYS A 161 -23.41 32.15 16.39
C LYS A 161 -23.70 30.87 15.63
N GLU A 162 -22.92 29.82 15.90
CA GLU A 162 -23.16 28.48 15.38
C GLU A 162 -23.50 27.53 16.53
N VAL A 163 -24.52 26.70 16.30
CA VAL A 163 -24.92 25.65 17.25
C VAL A 163 -25.06 24.33 16.49
N LEU A 164 -24.43 23.27 17.02
CA LEU A 164 -24.61 21.91 16.54
C LEU A 164 -25.64 21.20 17.42
N VAL A 165 -26.72 20.73 16.79
CA VAL A 165 -27.82 20.05 17.46
C VAL A 165 -27.82 18.59 17.02
N PRO A 166 -27.58 17.63 17.93
CA PRO A 166 -27.60 16.21 17.57
C PRO A 166 -29.04 15.74 17.30
N ILE A 167 -29.23 15.12 16.14
CA ILE A 167 -30.52 14.64 15.65
C ILE A 167 -30.57 13.11 15.68
N ASN A 168 -31.62 12.60 16.32
CA ASN A 168 -31.98 11.18 16.33
C ASN A 168 -33.06 10.89 15.29
N GLY A 169 -33.12 9.64 14.83
CA GLY A 169 -34.14 9.20 13.86
C GLY A 169 -33.87 9.63 12.41
N TYR A 170 -32.69 10.18 12.09
CA TYR A 170 -32.40 10.61 10.71
C TYR A 170 -32.15 9.44 9.73
N TYR A 171 -31.66 8.29 10.20
CA TYR A 171 -31.58 7.07 9.39
C TYR A 171 -32.06 5.90 10.24
N THR A 172 -33.36 5.58 10.12
CA THR A 172 -34.02 4.54 10.92
C THR A 172 -33.98 3.17 10.26
N ILE A 173 -33.81 3.11 8.94
CA ILE A 173 -33.85 1.88 8.17
C ILE A 173 -32.43 1.51 7.72
N HIS A 174 -31.95 0.35 8.17
CA HIS A 174 -30.63 -0.19 7.83
C HIS A 174 -30.82 -1.51 7.08
N LEU A 175 -30.60 -1.49 5.77
CA LEU A 175 -30.74 -2.67 4.90
C LEU A 175 -29.36 -3.26 4.62
N ARG A 176 -29.12 -4.47 5.14
CA ARG A 176 -27.91 -5.25 4.85
C ARG A 176 -28.18 -6.13 3.64
N THR A 177 -27.29 -6.13 2.66
CA THR A 177 -27.42 -6.99 1.48
C THR A 177 -27.00 -8.44 1.78
N GLY A 178 -26.12 -8.62 2.77
CA GLY A 178 -25.47 -9.91 3.06
C GLY A 178 -24.26 -10.18 2.16
N ASP A 179 -23.96 -9.29 1.22
CA ASP A 179 -22.82 -9.41 0.34
C ASP A 179 -21.53 -8.99 1.05
N ALA A 180 -20.44 -9.73 0.77
CA ALA A 180 -19.10 -9.44 1.28
C ALA A 180 -18.38 -8.33 0.49
N THR A 181 -18.77 -8.09 -0.75
CA THR A 181 -18.22 -7.09 -1.69
C THR A 181 -19.35 -6.47 -2.50
N GLY A 182 -19.10 -5.34 -3.16
CA GLY A 182 -20.16 -4.57 -3.85
C GLY A 182 -20.98 -3.75 -2.86
N LEU A 183 -22.30 -3.63 -3.07
CA LEU A 183 -23.16 -2.92 -2.13
C LEU A 183 -23.36 -3.78 -0.88
N VAL A 184 -22.86 -3.33 0.27
CA VAL A 184 -22.91 -4.11 1.52
C VAL A 184 -24.05 -3.67 2.44
N MET A 185 -24.38 -2.38 2.39
CA MET A 185 -25.41 -1.80 3.26
C MET A 185 -26.00 -0.53 2.63
N THR A 186 -27.29 -0.34 2.87
CA THR A 186 -28.03 0.87 2.54
C THR A 186 -28.68 1.43 3.81
N LEU A 187 -28.48 2.71 4.07
CA LEU A 187 -29.19 3.45 5.10
C LEU A 187 -30.24 4.31 4.42
N GLU A 188 -31.49 4.19 4.86
CA GLU A 188 -32.62 4.93 4.30
C GLU A 188 -33.25 5.84 5.35
N SER A 189 -33.66 7.01 4.89
CA SER A 189 -34.53 7.93 5.61
C SER A 189 -35.99 7.74 5.17
N ASP A 190 -36.93 8.17 6.01
CA ASP A 190 -38.36 8.21 5.67
C ASP A 190 -38.83 9.66 5.58
N SER A 191 -38.78 10.23 4.39
CA SER A 191 -39.18 11.61 4.10
C SER A 191 -38.41 12.67 4.92
N ASN A 192 -37.18 12.39 5.34
CA ASN A 192 -36.43 13.28 6.23
C ASN A 192 -36.05 14.60 5.58
N ASN A 193 -35.84 14.63 4.25
CA ASN A 193 -35.61 15.89 3.56
C ASN A 193 -36.86 16.77 3.55
N LEU A 194 -38.06 16.19 3.50
CA LEU A 194 -39.31 16.94 3.61
C LEU A 194 -39.44 17.55 5.01
N LYS A 195 -39.26 16.76 6.07
CA LYS A 195 -39.33 17.26 7.45
C LYS A 195 -38.30 18.35 7.71
N ARG A 196 -37.06 18.15 7.25
CA ARG A 196 -36.00 19.18 7.31
C ARG A 196 -36.40 20.45 6.56
N TRP A 197 -36.97 20.32 5.36
CA TRP A 197 -37.39 21.48 4.57
C TRP A 197 -38.51 22.27 5.27
N GLN A 198 -39.49 21.59 5.89
CA GLN A 198 -40.52 22.23 6.70
C GLN A 198 -39.92 23.02 7.88
N ILE A 199 -38.98 22.41 8.61
CA ILE A 199 -38.27 23.09 9.71
C ILE A 199 -37.51 24.32 9.21
N GLN A 200 -36.81 24.20 8.07
CA GLN A 200 -36.06 25.31 7.47
C GLN A 200 -36.98 26.47 7.04
N ASP A 201 -38.14 26.16 6.46
CA ASP A 201 -39.13 27.16 6.04
C ASP A 201 -39.72 27.91 7.25
N GLU A 202 -40.13 27.16 8.28
CA GLU A 202 -40.62 27.73 9.54
C GLU A 202 -39.55 28.55 10.27
N LEU A 203 -38.29 28.10 10.29
CA LEU A 203 -37.15 28.86 10.82
C LEU A 203 -36.93 30.16 10.03
N GLY A 204 -37.09 30.13 8.71
CA GLY A 204 -36.98 31.31 7.85
C GLY A 204 -38.02 32.37 8.18
N GLU A 205 -39.26 31.98 8.40
CA GLU A 205 -40.34 32.90 8.80
C GLU A 205 -40.11 33.46 10.21
N LEU A 206 -39.69 32.64 11.17
CA LEU A 206 -39.32 33.11 12.52
C LEU A 206 -38.14 34.10 12.46
N ALA A 207 -37.11 33.79 11.68
CA ALA A 207 -35.92 34.62 11.52
C ALA A 207 -36.29 35.99 10.91
N LYS A 208 -37.11 35.99 9.85
CA LYS A 208 -37.60 37.20 9.20
C LYS A 208 -38.41 38.08 10.15
N ASN A 209 -39.29 37.49 10.97
CA ASN A 209 -40.10 38.21 11.94
C ASN A 209 -39.27 38.86 13.06
N ASN A 210 -38.07 38.34 13.33
CA ASN A 210 -37.14 38.85 14.34
C ASN A 210 -35.98 39.66 13.74
N GLY A 211 -35.94 39.88 12.42
CA GLY A 211 -34.89 40.65 11.75
C GLY A 211 -33.52 39.97 11.74
N VAL A 212 -33.49 38.64 11.78
CA VAL A 212 -32.27 37.82 11.80
C VAL A 212 -32.23 36.87 10.62
N THR A 213 -31.09 36.25 10.36
CA THR A 213 -30.94 35.15 9.39
C THR A 213 -30.52 33.89 10.13
N ILE A 214 -31.22 32.79 9.87
CA ILE A 214 -30.84 31.46 10.37
C ILE A 214 -30.71 30.53 9.17
N ASN A 215 -29.58 29.81 9.12
CA ASN A 215 -29.35 28.76 8.13
C ASN A 215 -29.24 27.41 8.84
N LEU A 216 -29.94 26.39 8.34
CA LEU A 216 -29.83 25.00 8.79
C LEU A 216 -29.07 24.19 7.75
N GLU A 217 -27.96 23.60 8.17
CA GLU A 217 -27.19 22.62 7.41
C GLU A 217 -27.23 21.26 8.11
N VAL A 218 -27.28 20.18 7.33
CA VAL A 218 -27.24 18.80 7.86
C VAL A 218 -25.83 18.25 7.72
N GLN A 219 -25.22 17.92 8.86
CA GLN A 219 -23.93 17.23 8.91
C GLN A 219 -24.16 15.77 9.27
N ARG A 220 -23.64 14.86 8.46
CA ARG A 220 -23.87 13.42 8.60
C ARG A 220 -22.54 12.71 8.68
N TYR A 221 -22.45 11.79 9.61
CA TYR A 221 -21.26 11.03 9.91
C TYR A 221 -21.61 9.56 10.07
N LEU A 222 -20.69 8.69 9.67
CA LEU A 222 -20.81 7.26 9.83
C LEU A 222 -19.62 6.73 10.61
N LYS A 223 -19.89 5.74 11.45
CA LYS A 223 -18.87 4.87 12.03
C LYS A 223 -19.14 3.48 11.48
N LEU A 224 -18.22 3.00 10.66
CA LEU A 224 -18.24 1.69 10.05
C LEU A 224 -17.30 0.77 10.83
N THR A 225 -17.84 -0.31 11.38
CA THR A 225 -17.06 -1.36 12.04
C THR A 225 -17.13 -2.64 11.21
N TYR A 226 -16.01 -3.34 11.06
CA TYR A 226 -15.93 -4.58 10.29
C TYR A 226 -14.75 -5.45 10.72
N ARG A 227 -14.76 -6.72 10.31
CA ARG A 227 -13.63 -7.63 10.43
C ARG A 227 -13.03 -7.95 9.07
N ASP A 228 -11.71 -7.96 8.99
CA ASP A 228 -11.00 -8.34 7.76
C ASP A 228 -10.81 -9.86 7.63
N THR A 229 -10.12 -10.28 6.58
CA THR A 229 -9.80 -11.69 6.32
C THR A 229 -8.83 -12.32 7.33
N PHE A 230 -8.20 -11.50 8.18
CA PHE A 230 -7.30 -11.93 9.26
C PHE A 230 -7.99 -11.89 10.64
N ASP A 231 -9.31 -11.71 10.68
CA ASP A 231 -10.13 -11.61 11.90
C ASP A 231 -9.75 -10.42 12.81
N VAL A 232 -9.14 -9.38 12.23
CA VAL A 232 -8.88 -8.12 12.92
C VAL A 232 -10.08 -7.20 12.75
N GLU A 233 -10.53 -6.64 13.85
CA GLU A 233 -11.63 -5.65 13.87
C GLU A 233 -11.09 -4.25 13.58
N HIS A 234 -11.75 -3.56 12.66
CA HIS A 234 -11.41 -2.23 12.21
C HIS A 234 -12.59 -1.29 12.40
N THR A 235 -12.30 -0.03 12.71
CA THR A 235 -13.28 1.06 12.75
C THR A 235 -12.84 2.17 11.80
N GLN A 236 -13.74 2.62 10.94
CA GLN A 236 -13.53 3.72 10.01
C GLN A 236 -14.64 4.75 10.19
N TYR A 237 -14.27 6.03 10.12
CA TYR A 237 -15.20 7.14 10.28
C TYR A 237 -15.33 7.91 8.99
N TYR A 238 -16.55 8.34 8.65
CA TYR A 238 -16.81 9.07 7.43
C TYR A 238 -17.63 10.32 7.71
N PHE A 239 -17.32 11.41 7.02
CA PHE A 239 -18.23 12.54 6.82
C PHE A 239 -18.96 12.34 5.49
N VAL A 240 -20.28 12.54 5.47
CA VAL A 240 -21.12 12.24 4.30
C VAL A 240 -21.83 13.51 3.82
N PRO A 241 -21.32 14.19 2.77
CA PRO A 241 -21.93 15.40 2.22
C PRO A 241 -23.23 15.08 1.48
N LEU A 242 -24.19 16.03 1.45
CA LEU A 242 -25.59 15.82 1.01
C LEU A 242 -25.74 15.02 -0.29
N ILE A 243 -24.85 15.28 -1.24
CA ILE A 243 -24.71 14.60 -2.52
C ILE A 243 -23.20 14.27 -2.64
N TYR A 244 -22.83 13.20 -3.33
CA TYR A 244 -21.45 12.72 -3.57
C TYR A 244 -20.91 11.69 -2.57
N GLY A 245 -19.62 11.35 -2.72
CA GLY A 245 -18.91 10.37 -1.90
C GLY A 245 -18.63 10.89 -0.50
N GLY A 246 -18.62 10.00 0.49
CA GLY A 246 -18.19 10.31 1.85
C GLY A 246 -16.68 10.38 1.95
N ASP A 247 -16.20 11.29 2.79
CA ASP A 247 -14.80 11.51 3.07
C ASP A 247 -14.39 10.71 4.31
N LEU A 248 -13.29 9.96 4.22
CA LEU A 248 -12.72 9.25 5.37
C LEU A 248 -12.13 10.27 6.35
N LEU A 249 -12.52 10.15 7.61
CA LEU A 249 -12.02 10.99 8.71
C LEU A 249 -10.87 10.31 9.44
N GLU A 250 -10.03 11.13 10.05
CA GLU A 250 -9.05 10.66 11.03
C GLU A 250 -9.77 10.04 12.24
N THR A 251 -9.20 8.98 12.80
CA THR A 251 -9.82 8.24 13.91
C THR A 251 -10.18 9.14 15.09
N ALA A 252 -9.29 10.05 15.47
CA ALA A 252 -9.51 10.97 16.59
C ALA A 252 -10.69 11.94 16.34
N GLU A 253 -10.82 12.44 15.10
CA GLU A 253 -11.94 13.32 14.72
C GLU A 253 -13.27 12.55 14.76
N GLY A 254 -13.30 11.34 14.23
CA GLY A 254 -14.46 10.48 14.26
C GLY A 254 -14.91 10.12 15.68
N GLU A 255 -13.98 9.75 16.55
CA GLU A 255 -14.23 9.47 17.96
C GLU A 255 -14.79 10.70 18.70
N GLU A 256 -14.27 11.90 18.42
CA GLU A 256 -14.77 13.14 19.00
C GLU A 256 -16.22 13.40 18.58
N VAL A 257 -16.55 13.25 17.30
CA VAL A 257 -17.91 13.44 16.78
C VAL A 257 -18.89 12.46 17.44
N PHE A 258 -18.52 11.19 17.51
CA PHE A 258 -19.37 10.15 18.08
C PHE A 258 -19.49 10.28 19.61
N SER A 259 -18.44 10.67 20.33
CA SER A 259 -18.54 10.93 21.77
C SER A 259 -19.46 12.12 22.09
N LYS A 260 -19.44 13.18 21.27
CA LYS A 260 -20.40 14.30 21.36
C LYS A 260 -21.84 13.86 21.09
N LYS A 261 -22.07 12.97 20.11
CA LYS A 261 -23.42 12.42 19.86
C LYS A 261 -23.90 11.44 20.92
N PHE A 262 -23.03 10.72 21.62
CA PHE A 262 -23.45 9.73 22.61
C PHE A 262 -23.31 10.23 24.05
N GLY A 263 -22.97 11.51 24.25
CA GLY A 263 -23.06 12.18 25.55
C GLY A 263 -22.09 11.63 26.60
N ILE A 264 -20.94 11.09 26.19
CA ILE A 264 -19.91 10.68 27.15
C ILE A 264 -19.31 11.97 27.74
N GLY A 265 -19.88 12.45 28.86
CA GLY A 265 -19.37 13.56 29.66
C GLY A 265 -20.10 14.91 29.52
N THR A 266 -21.19 15.01 28.77
CA THR A 266 -22.03 16.24 28.72
C THR A 266 -23.52 15.90 28.59
N GLU A 267 -24.38 16.70 29.22
CA GLU A 267 -25.86 16.64 29.10
C GLU A 267 -26.32 17.06 27.69
N ALA A 268 -25.89 16.34 26.65
CA ALA A 268 -26.28 16.63 25.28
C ALA A 268 -27.79 16.38 25.13
N LYS A 269 -28.55 17.46 24.99
CA LYS A 269 -29.99 17.38 24.68
C LYS A 269 -30.14 16.90 23.23
N TYR A 270 -30.66 15.69 23.07
CA TYR A 270 -31.00 15.13 21.77
C TYR A 270 -32.36 15.64 21.30
N TYR A 271 -32.48 15.80 20.00
CA TYR A 271 -33.74 16.12 19.34
C TYR A 271 -34.11 14.97 18.41
N ASP A 272 -35.32 14.42 18.58
CA ASP A 272 -35.89 13.51 17.60
C ASP A 272 -36.33 14.32 16.38
N LEU A 273 -35.94 13.88 15.18
CA LEU A 273 -36.26 14.58 13.94
C LEU A 273 -37.77 14.82 13.74
N TYR A 274 -38.61 13.91 14.21
CA TYR A 274 -40.06 14.01 14.01
C TYR A 274 -40.74 14.88 15.07
N GLU A 275 -40.15 15.00 16.25
CA GLU A 275 -40.68 15.79 17.36
C GLU A 275 -40.15 17.23 17.37
N VAL A 276 -38.93 17.45 16.85
CA VAL A 276 -38.30 18.78 16.87
C VAL A 276 -39.08 19.79 16.04
N THR A 277 -39.24 20.97 16.63
CA THR A 277 -39.93 22.11 16.02
C THR A 277 -38.95 23.23 15.67
N ALA A 278 -39.30 24.06 14.68
CA ALA A 278 -38.52 25.25 14.35
C ALA A 278 -38.41 26.22 15.54
N GLN A 279 -39.47 26.35 16.36
CA GLN A 279 -39.46 27.21 17.53
C GLN A 279 -38.45 26.76 18.59
N GLU A 280 -38.35 25.45 18.85
CA GLU A 280 -37.35 24.92 19.79
C GLU A 280 -35.93 25.18 19.32
N LEU A 281 -35.67 25.02 18.01
CA LEU A 281 -34.37 25.33 17.43
C LEU A 281 -34.07 26.83 17.44
N PHE A 282 -35.08 27.67 17.20
CA PHE A 282 -34.96 29.13 17.27
C PHE A 282 -34.59 29.59 18.69
N ASN A 283 -35.19 28.99 19.72
CA ASN A 283 -34.94 29.31 21.12
C ASN A 283 -33.52 28.95 21.62
N LEU A 284 -32.67 28.33 20.79
CA LEU A 284 -31.24 28.12 21.08
C LEU A 284 -30.41 29.41 20.91
N PHE A 285 -31.02 30.42 20.29
CA PHE A 285 -30.44 31.74 20.07
C PHE A 285 -31.12 32.76 20.99
N PRO A 286 -30.34 33.74 21.51
CA PRO A 286 -30.83 34.76 22.44
C PRO A 286 -31.81 35.75 21.80
#